data_AF-A0A7C1YZZ5-F1
#
_entry.id   AF-A0A7C1YZZ5-F1
#
_cell.length_a   1.000
_cell.length_b   1.000
_cell.length_c   1.000
_cell.angle_alpha   90.00
_cell.angle_beta   90.00
_cell.angle_gamma   90.00
#
_symmetry.space_group_name_H-M   'P 1'
#
loop_
_entity.id
_entity.type
_entity.pdbx_description
1 polymer ?
#
loop_
_entity_poly.entity_id
_entity_poly.type
_entity_poly.pdbx_seq_one_letter_code
_entity_poly.pdbx_strand_id
1 'polypeptide(L)'
;MKKFKINEHITLRLIGIKNQETIIFVDGEEFMQCKYLLIVNPQEREEFREITSVDEASELLRNDLERNLKPKDLGITGEEEFWGHCSNLQAWVENDYNINIIHTNLALPLLKELAKKGVLKAKAKLKEVVIEMFKKQNNRKILFLLEGDYLQFFNYDEFKDLYEIFSDTTNLSKKAINIKDIPFYVDLFRSFSAYSRYFSETHDYLLQPIIPDIQNFLKKIKINFDVKKKELWDALYCKLFIDNRYITLKELLDYKIKKF
;
A
#
# COMPACT_ATOMS: atom_id res chain seq x y z
N MET A 1 30.67 -5.58 16.94
CA MET A 1 29.73 -5.20 15.85
C MET A 1 29.62 -6.39 14.93
N LYS A 2 28.43 -7.02 14.82
CA LYS A 2 28.20 -8.09 13.84
C LYS A 2 27.69 -7.45 12.55
N LYS A 3 28.15 -7.94 11.40
CA LYS A 3 27.74 -7.48 10.07
C LYS A 3 27.36 -8.71 9.25
N PHE A 4 26.24 -8.64 8.56
CA PHE A 4 25.78 -9.69 7.66
C PHE A 4 25.42 -9.08 6.31
N LYS A 5 26.02 -9.57 5.23
CA LYS A 5 25.75 -9.10 3.87
C LYS A 5 24.71 -10.02 3.25
N ILE A 6 23.55 -9.48 2.89
CA ILE A 6 22.46 -10.24 2.27
C ILE A 6 22.73 -10.40 0.77
N ASN A 7 23.04 -9.29 0.09
CA ASN A 7 23.47 -9.26 -1.30
C ASN A 7 24.40 -8.06 -1.53
N GLU A 8 24.66 -7.71 -2.79
CA GLU A 8 25.52 -6.58 -3.14
C GLU A 8 25.02 -5.23 -2.60
N HIS A 9 23.71 -5.05 -2.45
CA HIS A 9 23.07 -3.80 -2.02
C HIS A 9 22.68 -3.77 -0.54
N ILE A 10 22.24 -4.90 0.04
CA ILE A 10 21.67 -4.97 1.39
C ILE A 10 22.68 -5.56 2.36
N THR A 11 22.88 -4.85 3.47
CA THR A 11 23.68 -5.31 4.61
C THR A 11 22.96 -5.02 5.92
N LEU A 12 22.99 -5.96 6.86
CA LEU A 12 22.55 -5.73 8.23
C LEU A 12 23.75 -5.55 9.17
N ARG A 13 23.60 -4.72 10.20
CA ARG A 13 24.60 -4.54 11.27
C ARG A 13 23.94 -4.57 12.64
N LEU A 14 24.49 -5.36 13.56
CA LEU A 14 24.12 -5.30 14.97
C LEU A 14 25.01 -4.27 15.66
N ILE A 15 24.38 -3.18 16.11
CA ILE A 15 25.03 -2.07 16.82
C ILE A 15 24.62 -2.05 18.29
N GLY A 16 25.42 -1.41 19.14
CA GLY A 16 25.18 -1.34 20.59
C GLY A 16 25.74 -2.53 21.37
N ILE A 17 26.02 -2.31 22.66
CA ILE A 17 26.54 -3.33 23.59
C ILE A 17 25.45 -3.77 24.57
N LYS A 18 24.75 -2.80 25.20
CA LYS A 18 23.66 -3.07 26.17
C LYS A 18 22.27 -3.05 25.52
N ASN A 19 22.06 -2.17 24.55
CA ASN A 19 20.84 -2.06 23.76
C ASN A 19 21.18 -2.40 22.31
N GLN A 20 21.35 -3.70 22.04
CA GLN A 20 21.64 -4.18 20.70
C GLN A 20 20.48 -3.85 19.75
N GLU A 21 20.79 -3.26 18.60
CA GLU A 21 19.81 -2.92 17.56
C GLU A 21 20.31 -3.37 16.18
N THR A 22 19.40 -3.90 15.37
CA THR A 22 19.69 -4.32 13.99
C THR A 22 19.48 -3.18 13.00
N ILE A 23 20.58 -2.61 12.52
CA ILE A 23 20.81 -1.75 11.35
C ILE A 23 20.50 -2.34 9.96
N ILE A 24 19.49 -1.92 9.17
CA ILE A 24 19.47 -2.27 7.72
C ILE A 24 20.15 -1.17 6.93
N PHE A 25 21.03 -1.54 5.99
CA PHE A 25 21.71 -0.63 5.08
C PHE A 25 21.42 -1.02 3.63
N VAL A 26 21.18 -0.02 2.78
CA VAL A 26 21.06 -0.16 1.31
C VAL A 26 22.16 0.68 0.66
N ASP A 27 23.06 0.05 -0.09
CA ASP A 27 24.25 0.68 -0.69
C ASP A 27 25.09 1.48 0.31
N GLY A 28 25.10 1.03 1.57
CA GLY A 28 25.87 1.65 2.65
C GLY A 28 25.16 2.78 3.39
N GLU A 29 23.97 3.19 2.95
CA GLU A 29 23.12 4.18 3.63
C GLU A 29 22.14 3.50 4.60
N GLU A 30 21.89 4.14 5.75
CA GLU A 30 20.95 3.61 6.74
C GLU A 30 19.51 3.66 6.22
N PHE A 31 18.84 2.51 6.28
CA PHE A 31 17.45 2.36 5.91
C PHE A 31 16.56 2.42 7.15
N MET A 32 15.88 3.56 7.32
CA MET A 32 15.11 3.90 8.51
C MET A 32 13.62 3.57 8.34
N GLN A 33 13.26 2.30 8.50
CA GLN A 33 11.86 1.82 8.51
C GLN A 33 11.62 0.91 9.73
N CYS A 34 10.40 0.93 10.28
CA CYS A 34 9.99 0.12 11.43
C CYS A 34 10.19 -1.40 11.19
N LYS A 35 11.00 -2.06 12.04
CA LYS A 35 11.47 -3.46 11.88
C LYS A 35 10.62 -4.50 12.61
N TYR A 36 9.57 -4.07 13.32
CA TYR A 36 8.94 -4.85 14.39
C TYR A 36 8.15 -6.09 13.94
N LEU A 37 7.82 -6.24 12.66
CA LEU A 37 7.00 -7.36 12.17
C LEU A 37 7.77 -8.29 11.24
N LEU A 38 8.78 -8.95 11.79
CA LEU A 38 9.57 -9.96 11.08
C LEU A 38 9.53 -11.35 11.74
N ILE A 39 8.64 -11.62 12.69
CA ILE A 39 8.54 -12.95 13.28
C ILE A 39 7.12 -13.48 13.13
N VAL A 40 6.90 -14.28 12.09
CA VAL A 40 5.82 -15.26 12.07
C VAL A 40 6.45 -16.57 11.62
N ASN A 41 6.50 -17.57 12.49
CA ASN A 41 6.78 -18.94 12.11
C ASN A 41 5.41 -19.61 11.77
N PRO A 42 5.02 -19.69 10.48
CA PRO A 42 3.71 -20.23 10.10
C PRO A 42 3.57 -21.74 10.40
N GLN A 43 4.63 -22.44 10.81
CA GLN A 43 4.62 -23.88 11.04
C GLN A 43 4.16 -24.29 12.46
N GLU A 44 3.96 -23.35 13.39
CA GLU A 44 3.65 -23.66 14.79
C GLU A 44 2.15 -23.82 15.12
N ARG A 45 1.22 -23.46 14.21
CA ARG A 45 -0.22 -23.70 14.42
C ARG A 45 -0.89 -24.20 13.15
N GLU A 46 -1.81 -25.16 13.31
CA GLU A 46 -2.55 -25.79 12.20
C GLU A 46 -3.42 -24.78 11.43
N GLU A 47 -3.83 -23.69 12.10
CA GLU A 47 -4.57 -22.54 11.57
C GLU A 47 -3.77 -21.68 10.57
N PHE A 48 -2.46 -21.87 10.46
CA PHE A 48 -1.57 -21.07 9.59
C PHE A 48 -1.21 -21.76 8.27
N ARG A 49 -1.69 -22.99 8.04
CA ARG A 49 -1.41 -23.75 6.80
C ARG A 49 -2.03 -23.13 5.53
N GLU A 50 -3.06 -22.30 5.68
CA GLU A 50 -3.74 -21.61 4.57
C GLU A 50 -3.28 -20.16 4.35
N ILE A 51 -2.36 -19.66 5.18
CA ILE A 51 -1.89 -18.28 5.09
C ILE A 51 -0.92 -18.12 3.92
N THR A 52 -1.23 -17.15 3.06
CA THR A 52 -0.44 -16.87 1.85
C THR A 52 0.58 -15.76 2.03
N SER A 53 0.54 -15.00 3.14
CA SER A 53 1.46 -13.89 3.41
C SER A 53 1.63 -13.57 4.90
N VAL A 54 2.76 -12.95 5.25
CA VAL A 54 3.00 -12.43 6.62
C VAL A 54 1.94 -11.39 7.02
N ASP A 55 1.45 -10.58 6.08
CA ASP A 55 0.37 -9.61 6.35
C ASP A 55 -0.93 -10.30 6.80
N GLU A 56 -1.32 -11.38 6.13
CA GLU A 56 -2.52 -12.16 6.45
C GLU A 56 -2.39 -12.84 7.82
N ALA A 57 -1.22 -13.38 8.15
CA ALA A 57 -0.93 -13.86 9.50
C ALA A 57 -1.05 -12.77 10.56
N SER A 58 -0.55 -11.57 10.24
CA SER A 58 -0.55 -10.44 11.17
C SER A 58 -1.96 -9.91 11.44
N GLU A 59 -2.85 -9.96 10.44
CA GLU A 59 -4.27 -9.61 10.60
C GLU A 59 -5.02 -10.61 11.49
N LEU A 60 -4.73 -11.91 11.36
CA LEU A 60 -5.31 -12.96 12.20
C LEU A 60 -4.79 -12.92 13.64
N LEU A 61 -3.51 -12.59 13.80
CA LEU A 61 -2.84 -12.44 15.08
C LEU A 61 -3.12 -11.10 15.78
N ARG A 62 -3.98 -10.23 15.23
CA ARG A 62 -4.27 -8.89 15.78
C ARG A 62 -4.58 -8.90 17.27
N ASN A 63 -5.31 -9.89 17.77
CA ASN A 63 -5.65 -9.97 19.20
C ASN A 63 -4.45 -10.32 20.11
N ASP A 64 -3.44 -11.02 19.58
CA ASP A 64 -2.25 -11.46 20.31
C ASP A 64 -1.07 -10.48 20.12
N LEU A 65 -0.95 -9.82 18.96
CA LEU A 65 0.12 -8.88 18.57
C LEU A 65 -0.20 -7.40 18.83
N GLU A 66 -1.47 -7.00 19.06
CA GLU A 66 -1.81 -5.63 19.49
C GLU A 66 -1.43 -5.34 20.95
N ARG A 67 -1.05 -6.36 21.72
CA ARG A 67 -0.22 -6.14 22.92
C ARG A 67 1.15 -5.73 22.41
N ASN A 68 1.59 -4.52 22.74
CA ASN A 68 2.91 -3.94 22.45
C ASN A 68 4.10 -4.78 22.98
N LEU A 69 4.15 -6.08 22.69
CA LEU A 69 5.17 -7.03 23.08
C LEU A 69 6.37 -6.76 22.18
N LYS A 70 7.40 -6.18 22.77
CA LYS A 70 8.71 -6.07 22.14
C LYS A 70 9.39 -7.44 22.19
N PRO A 71 10.32 -7.75 21.27
CA PRO A 71 11.12 -8.98 21.35
C PRO A 71 11.75 -9.19 22.73
N LYS A 72 12.16 -8.09 23.41
CA LYS A 72 12.64 -8.10 24.79
C LYS A 72 11.63 -8.64 25.80
N ASP A 73 10.34 -8.34 25.62
CA ASP A 73 9.26 -8.82 26.50
C ASP A 73 9.04 -10.34 26.34
N LEU A 74 9.50 -10.91 25.22
CA LEU A 74 9.51 -12.35 24.94
C LEU A 74 10.85 -13.02 25.28
N GLY A 75 11.80 -12.28 25.88
CA GLY A 75 13.13 -12.79 26.22
C GLY A 75 14.09 -12.95 25.03
N ILE A 76 13.71 -12.48 23.84
CA ILE A 76 14.56 -12.55 22.63
C ILE A 76 15.70 -11.54 22.76
N THR A 77 16.93 -12.02 22.65
CA THR A 77 18.13 -11.19 22.66
C THR A 77 18.29 -10.41 21.36
N GLY A 78 19.02 -9.31 21.38
CA GLY A 78 19.30 -8.54 20.16
C GLY A 78 20.08 -9.35 19.11
N GLU A 79 20.86 -10.34 19.52
CA GLU A 79 21.56 -11.24 18.59
C GLU A 79 20.61 -12.25 17.92
N GLU A 80 19.66 -12.82 18.67
CA GLU A 80 18.65 -13.72 18.10
C GLU A 80 17.73 -12.97 17.15
N GLU A 81 17.29 -11.76 17.53
CA GLU A 81 16.52 -10.87 16.66
C GLU A 81 17.29 -10.54 15.38
N PHE A 82 18.59 -10.22 15.50
CA PHE A 82 19.47 -9.96 14.36
C PHE A 82 19.54 -11.14 13.39
N TRP A 83 19.70 -12.37 13.89
CA TRP A 83 19.72 -13.57 13.04
C TRP A 83 18.37 -13.83 12.38
N GLY A 84 17.26 -13.62 13.08
CA GLY A 84 15.92 -13.69 12.51
C GLY A 84 15.75 -12.70 11.35
N HIS A 85 16.13 -11.43 11.58
CA HIS A 85 16.09 -10.39 10.53
C HIS A 85 16.97 -10.74 9.33
N CYS A 86 18.18 -11.26 9.55
CA CYS A 86 19.08 -11.67 8.48
C CYS A 86 18.49 -12.81 7.65
N SER A 87 17.97 -13.86 8.31
CA SER A 87 17.37 -15.02 7.65
C SER A 87 16.17 -14.62 6.77
N ASN A 88 15.27 -13.78 7.31
CA ASN A 88 14.08 -13.33 6.59
C ASN A 88 14.41 -12.47 5.38
N LEU A 89 15.35 -11.52 5.52
CA LEU A 89 15.77 -10.68 4.39
C LEU A 89 16.56 -11.50 3.36
N GLN A 90 17.31 -12.51 3.78
CA GLN A 90 17.99 -13.41 2.86
C GLN A 90 16.97 -14.23 2.06
N ALA A 91 16.02 -14.88 2.74
CA ALA A 91 14.94 -15.62 2.08
C ALA A 91 14.14 -14.72 1.13
N TRP A 92 13.86 -13.48 1.52
CA TRP A 92 13.18 -12.51 0.67
C TRP A 92 13.95 -12.19 -0.62
N VAL A 93 15.26 -11.94 -0.53
CA VAL A 93 16.11 -11.67 -1.70
C VAL A 93 16.27 -12.91 -2.58
N GLU A 94 16.46 -14.08 -1.99
CA GLU A 94 16.63 -15.36 -2.71
C GLU A 94 15.35 -15.78 -3.46
N ASN A 95 14.19 -15.36 -2.99
CA ASN A 95 12.89 -15.60 -3.64
C ASN A 95 12.42 -14.39 -4.45
N ASP A 96 13.34 -13.75 -5.18
CA ASP A 96 13.03 -12.67 -6.13
C ASP A 96 12.23 -11.51 -5.53
N TYR A 97 12.53 -11.15 -4.28
CA TYR A 97 11.85 -10.10 -3.52
C TYR A 97 10.34 -10.35 -3.35
N ASN A 98 9.92 -11.60 -3.22
CA ASN A 98 8.53 -11.97 -2.98
C ASN A 98 7.98 -11.30 -1.71
N ILE A 99 7.07 -10.35 -1.90
CA ILE A 99 6.49 -9.52 -0.83
C ILE A 99 5.69 -10.30 0.22
N ASN A 100 5.41 -11.58 -0.01
CA ASN A 100 4.71 -12.43 0.95
C ASN A 100 5.64 -13.02 2.03
N ILE A 101 6.96 -12.93 1.85
CA ILE A 101 7.97 -13.52 2.76
C ILE A 101 8.26 -12.64 3.98
N ILE A 102 8.24 -11.33 3.80
CA ILE A 102 8.39 -10.36 4.89
C ILE A 102 7.20 -9.40 4.85
N HIS A 103 6.87 -8.80 5.99
CA HIS A 103 5.72 -7.91 6.09
C HIS A 103 5.79 -6.74 5.09
N THR A 104 4.66 -6.38 4.48
CA THR A 104 4.58 -5.39 3.41
C THR A 104 5.12 -4.01 3.83
N ASN A 105 4.95 -3.64 5.10
CA ASN A 105 5.50 -2.40 5.67
C ASN A 105 7.04 -2.31 5.67
N LEU A 106 7.73 -3.43 5.41
CA LEU A 106 9.17 -3.46 5.15
C LEU A 106 9.48 -3.79 3.69
N ALA A 107 8.81 -4.79 3.09
CA ALA A 107 9.08 -5.21 1.71
C ALA A 107 8.93 -4.08 0.69
N LEU A 108 7.81 -3.37 0.69
CA LEU A 108 7.52 -2.33 -0.29
C LEU A 108 8.50 -1.15 -0.21
N PRO A 109 8.76 -0.56 0.97
CA PRO A 109 9.71 0.53 1.09
C PRO A 109 11.15 0.12 0.79
N LEU A 110 11.55 -1.12 1.12
CA LEU A 110 12.88 -1.63 0.78
C LEU A 110 13.02 -1.85 -0.74
N LEU A 111 11.98 -2.36 -1.42
CA LEU A 111 11.92 -2.40 -2.88
C LEU A 111 12.02 -1.01 -3.50
N LYS A 112 11.28 -0.03 -2.94
CA LYS A 112 11.33 1.37 -3.37
C LYS A 112 12.74 1.92 -3.26
N GLU A 113 13.43 1.68 -2.15
CA GLU A 113 14.79 2.20 -1.97
C GLU A 113 15.78 1.56 -2.95
N LEU A 114 15.74 0.23 -3.11
CA LEU A 114 16.56 -0.46 -4.13
C LEU A 114 16.27 0.05 -5.55
N ALA A 115 14.99 0.28 -5.88
CA ALA A 115 14.60 0.80 -7.18
C ALA A 115 15.13 2.22 -7.41
N LYS A 116 15.15 3.09 -6.39
CA LYS A 116 15.77 4.42 -6.45
C LYS A 116 17.28 4.35 -6.69
N LYS A 117 17.95 3.38 -6.08
CA LYS A 117 19.38 3.12 -6.29
C LYS A 117 19.71 2.47 -7.64
N GLY A 118 18.69 2.21 -8.47
CA GLY A 118 18.87 1.71 -9.84
C GLY A 118 18.88 0.19 -9.97
N VAL A 119 18.53 -0.56 -8.90
CA VAL A 119 18.45 -2.02 -8.95
C VAL A 119 17.28 -2.45 -9.84
N LEU A 120 17.58 -2.82 -11.09
CA LEU A 120 16.57 -3.09 -12.13
C LEU A 120 15.56 -4.17 -11.71
N LYS A 121 16.04 -5.25 -11.07
CA LYS A 121 15.19 -6.35 -10.59
C LYS A 121 14.21 -5.89 -9.52
N ALA A 122 14.65 -5.03 -8.59
CA ALA A 122 13.78 -4.47 -7.57
C ALA A 122 12.74 -3.51 -8.16
N LYS A 123 13.14 -2.66 -9.12
CA LYS A 123 12.21 -1.77 -9.85
C LYS A 123 11.14 -2.57 -10.59
N ALA A 124 11.52 -3.62 -11.32
CA ALA A 124 10.59 -4.48 -12.02
C ALA A 124 9.62 -5.16 -11.05
N LYS A 125 10.14 -5.73 -9.94
CA LYS A 125 9.29 -6.38 -8.93
C LYS A 125 8.34 -5.40 -8.25
N LEU A 126 8.80 -4.18 -7.95
CA LEU A 126 7.96 -3.15 -7.37
C LEU A 126 6.77 -2.80 -8.27
N LYS A 127 7.01 -2.64 -9.58
CA LYS A 127 5.94 -2.38 -10.54
C LYS A 127 4.90 -3.52 -10.57
N GLU A 128 5.36 -4.76 -10.63
CA GLU A 128 4.50 -5.95 -10.61
C GLU A 128 3.59 -5.94 -9.38
N VAL A 129 4.16 -5.72 -8.19
CA VAL A 129 3.42 -5.67 -6.92
C VAL A 129 2.38 -4.56 -6.92
N VAL A 130 2.73 -3.35 -7.38
CA VAL A 130 1.80 -2.23 -7.48
C VAL A 130 0.63 -2.58 -8.40
N ILE A 131 0.90 -3.14 -9.58
CA ILE A 131 -0.16 -3.56 -10.53
C ILE A 131 -1.09 -4.59 -9.88
N GLU A 132 -0.56 -5.59 -9.18
CA GLU A 132 -1.36 -6.59 -8.48
C GLU A 132 -2.21 -5.97 -7.35
N MET A 133 -1.70 -4.98 -6.63
CA MET A 133 -2.49 -4.25 -5.63
C MET A 133 -3.66 -3.48 -6.24
N PHE A 134 -3.46 -2.90 -7.42
CA PHE A 134 -4.52 -2.24 -8.18
C PHE A 134 -5.58 -3.22 -8.69
N LYS A 135 -5.16 -4.36 -9.25
CA LYS A 135 -6.07 -5.43 -9.70
C LYS A 135 -6.95 -5.97 -8.57
N LYS A 136 -6.40 -6.07 -7.35
CA LYS A 136 -7.14 -6.47 -6.14
C LYS A 136 -8.12 -5.40 -5.64
N GLN A 137 -8.10 -4.19 -6.21
CA GLN A 137 -8.98 -3.06 -5.86
C GLN A 137 -9.03 -2.76 -4.35
N ASN A 138 -7.91 -2.93 -3.64
CA ASN A 138 -7.81 -2.53 -2.24
C ASN A 138 -7.48 -1.04 -2.16
N ASN A 139 -8.52 -0.23 -2.16
CA ASN A 139 -8.44 1.24 -2.21
C ASN A 139 -7.57 1.87 -1.11
N ARG A 140 -7.48 1.28 0.09
CA ARG A 140 -6.56 1.76 1.15
C ARG A 140 -5.10 1.54 0.78
N LYS A 141 -4.77 0.36 0.23
CA LYS A 141 -3.41 0.09 -0.27
C LYS A 141 -3.10 0.98 -1.49
N ILE A 142 -4.06 1.22 -2.38
CA ILE A 142 -3.88 2.15 -3.52
C ILE A 142 -3.58 3.56 -3.03
N LEU A 143 -4.31 4.08 -2.04
CA LEU A 143 -4.02 5.40 -1.47
C LEU A 143 -2.61 5.47 -0.90
N PHE A 144 -2.19 4.46 -0.13
CA PHE A 144 -0.83 4.37 0.40
C PHE A 144 0.23 4.40 -0.72
N LEU A 145 -0.03 3.76 -1.87
CA LEU A 145 0.89 3.78 -3.01
C LEU A 145 0.99 5.16 -3.67
N LEU A 146 -0.14 5.86 -3.80
CA LEU A 146 -0.22 7.22 -4.34
C LEU A 146 0.50 8.24 -3.45
N GLU A 147 0.24 8.21 -2.15
CA GLU A 147 0.85 9.13 -1.17
C GLU A 147 2.33 8.80 -0.91
N GLY A 148 2.70 7.53 -1.05
CA GLY A 148 4.05 7.04 -0.81
C GLY A 148 4.99 7.14 -2.01
N ASP A 149 4.69 7.94 -3.04
CA ASP A 149 5.48 8.10 -4.29
C ASP A 149 5.93 6.77 -4.94
N TYR A 150 5.14 5.70 -4.84
CA TYR A 150 5.50 4.43 -5.47
C TYR A 150 5.30 4.48 -6.98
N LEU A 151 4.46 5.38 -7.47
CA LEU A 151 4.16 5.50 -8.89
C LEU A 151 5.24 6.25 -9.68
N GLN A 152 6.28 6.78 -9.01
CA GLN A 152 7.36 7.53 -9.68
C GLN A 152 8.20 6.66 -10.62
N PHE A 153 8.11 5.34 -10.46
CA PHE A 153 8.84 4.38 -11.30
C PHE A 153 8.08 4.02 -12.58
N PHE A 154 6.80 4.39 -12.68
CA PHE A 154 5.94 4.16 -13.83
C PHE A 154 6.13 5.30 -14.83
N ASN A 155 6.08 5.00 -16.12
CA ASN A 155 5.92 6.02 -17.15
C ASN A 155 4.42 6.41 -17.26
N TYR A 156 4.13 7.42 -18.07
CA TYR A 156 2.76 7.92 -18.21
C TYR A 156 1.77 6.88 -18.77
N ASP A 157 2.18 6.07 -19.75
CA ASP A 157 1.33 5.03 -20.33
C ASP A 157 1.02 3.94 -19.29
N GLU A 158 2.03 3.46 -18.56
CA GLU A 158 1.83 2.50 -17.48
C GLU A 158 0.98 3.08 -16.33
N PHE A 159 1.13 4.37 -16.03
CA PHE A 159 0.27 5.06 -15.06
C PHE A 159 -1.18 5.17 -15.55
N LYS A 160 -1.39 5.39 -16.85
CA LYS A 160 -2.73 5.38 -17.45
C LYS A 160 -3.35 3.99 -17.35
N ASP A 161 -2.60 2.92 -17.59
CA ASP A 161 -3.08 1.55 -17.39
C ASP A 161 -3.53 1.31 -15.94
N LEU A 162 -2.76 1.81 -14.95
CA LEU A 162 -3.16 1.76 -13.54
C LEU A 162 -4.48 2.52 -13.27
N TYR A 163 -4.66 3.68 -13.88
CA TYR A 163 -5.90 4.45 -13.78
C TYR A 163 -7.10 3.70 -14.42
N GLU A 164 -6.89 3.04 -15.55
CA GLU A 164 -7.92 2.21 -16.21
C GLU A 164 -8.31 1.02 -15.32
N ILE A 165 -7.33 0.33 -14.69
CA ILE A 165 -7.60 -0.75 -13.73
C ILE A 165 -8.41 -0.23 -12.52
N PHE A 166 -8.04 0.93 -11.98
CA PHE A 166 -8.73 1.53 -10.83
C PHE A 166 -10.17 1.96 -11.17
N SER A 167 -10.36 2.57 -12.34
CA SER A 167 -11.66 3.10 -12.77
C SER A 167 -12.59 2.02 -13.35
N ASP A 168 -12.11 0.78 -13.53
CA ASP A 168 -12.91 -0.34 -13.97
C ASP A 168 -13.98 -0.74 -12.94
N THR A 169 -15.23 -0.46 -13.30
CA THR A 169 -16.42 -0.76 -12.50
C THR A 169 -16.92 -2.20 -12.64
N THR A 170 -16.29 -3.06 -13.45
CA THR A 170 -16.77 -4.43 -13.75
C THR A 170 -16.96 -5.27 -12.48
N ASN A 171 -16.04 -5.18 -11.52
CA ASN A 171 -16.16 -5.85 -10.23
C ASN A 171 -16.98 -5.06 -9.21
N LEU A 172 -16.85 -3.72 -9.20
CA LEU A 172 -17.60 -2.83 -8.30
C LEU A 172 -19.11 -2.82 -8.58
N SER A 173 -19.55 -3.09 -9.81
CA SER A 173 -20.96 -3.16 -10.17
C SER A 173 -21.68 -4.39 -9.57
N LYS A 174 -20.92 -5.42 -9.18
CA LYS A 174 -21.43 -6.66 -8.59
C LYS A 174 -21.74 -6.53 -7.10
N LYS A 175 -21.06 -5.62 -6.38
CA LYS A 175 -21.21 -5.39 -4.93
C LYS A 175 -21.68 -3.96 -4.67
N ALA A 176 -22.67 -3.78 -3.80
CA ALA A 176 -23.09 -2.43 -3.43
C ALA A 176 -22.02 -1.77 -2.54
N ILE A 177 -21.56 -0.57 -2.94
CA ILE A 177 -20.62 0.25 -2.17
C ILE A 177 -21.43 1.09 -1.18
N ASN A 178 -21.03 1.15 0.08
CA ASN A 178 -21.73 1.96 1.06
C ASN A 178 -21.54 3.45 0.74
N ILE A 179 -22.61 4.24 0.88
CA ILE A 179 -22.55 5.68 0.61
C ILE A 179 -21.44 6.40 1.39
N LYS A 180 -21.14 5.95 2.61
CA LYS A 180 -20.08 6.53 3.45
C LYS A 180 -18.67 6.34 2.88
N ASP A 181 -18.50 5.37 1.98
CA ASP A 181 -17.23 5.07 1.33
C ASP A 181 -17.05 5.89 0.04
N ILE A 182 -18.11 6.49 -0.50
CA ILE A 182 -18.02 7.27 -1.75
C ILE A 182 -17.06 8.47 -1.66
N PRO A 183 -17.04 9.27 -0.57
CA PRO A 183 -16.04 10.33 -0.43
C PRO A 183 -14.60 9.83 -0.60
N PHE A 184 -14.30 8.63 -0.10
CA PHE A 184 -12.98 8.03 -0.24
C PHE A 184 -12.61 7.71 -1.70
N TYR A 185 -13.57 7.25 -2.52
CA TYR A 185 -13.34 7.09 -3.96
C TYR A 185 -13.07 8.43 -4.65
N VAL A 186 -13.82 9.47 -4.27
CA VAL A 186 -13.61 10.82 -4.81
C VAL A 186 -12.21 11.34 -4.48
N ASP A 187 -11.74 11.14 -3.25
CA ASP A 187 -10.39 11.52 -2.87
C ASP A 187 -9.32 10.73 -3.65
N LEU A 188 -9.52 9.43 -3.88
CA LEU A 188 -8.64 8.65 -4.75
C LEU A 188 -8.58 9.21 -6.16
N PHE A 189 -9.72 9.53 -6.78
CA PHE A 189 -9.73 10.17 -8.10
C PHE A 189 -8.95 11.49 -8.11
N ARG A 190 -9.06 12.29 -7.05
CA ARG A 190 -8.27 13.53 -6.91
C ARG A 190 -6.79 13.25 -6.83
N SER A 191 -6.37 12.24 -6.06
CA SER A 191 -4.97 11.82 -5.99
C SER A 191 -4.44 11.35 -7.34
N PHE A 192 -5.22 10.59 -8.12
CA PHE A 192 -4.84 10.26 -9.51
C PHE A 192 -4.68 11.50 -10.38
N SER A 193 -5.64 12.43 -10.33
CA SER A 193 -5.56 13.64 -11.14
C SER A 193 -4.34 14.49 -10.76
N ALA A 194 -4.08 14.66 -9.46
CA ALA A 194 -2.90 15.37 -8.96
C ALA A 194 -1.60 14.69 -9.44
N TYR A 195 -1.51 13.36 -9.32
CA TYR A 195 -0.33 12.61 -9.77
C TYR A 195 -0.13 12.68 -11.28
N SER A 196 -1.22 12.67 -12.06
CA SER A 196 -1.14 12.82 -13.52
C SER A 196 -0.59 14.17 -13.97
N ARG A 197 -0.82 15.24 -13.18
CA ARG A 197 -0.27 16.57 -13.46
C ARG A 197 1.25 16.59 -13.30
N TYR A 198 1.76 15.88 -12.30
CA TYR A 198 3.20 15.71 -12.12
C TYR A 198 3.86 15.13 -13.38
N PHE A 199 3.26 14.11 -14.00
CA PHE A 199 3.75 13.60 -15.29
C PHE A 199 3.69 14.65 -16.41
N SER A 200 2.61 15.42 -16.51
CA SER A 200 2.46 16.44 -17.55
C SER A 200 3.42 17.63 -17.41
N GLU A 201 3.84 17.96 -16.18
CA GLU A 201 4.75 19.08 -15.90
C GLU A 201 6.23 18.70 -16.06
N THR A 202 6.55 17.40 -15.97
CA THR A 202 7.94 16.91 -15.93
C THR A 202 8.44 16.33 -17.26
N HIS A 203 7.55 16.08 -18.23
CA HIS A 203 7.90 15.46 -19.51
C HIS A 203 7.96 16.50 -20.64
N ASP A 204 8.89 16.34 -21.57
CA ASP A 204 9.10 17.22 -22.75
C ASP A 204 7.90 17.30 -23.71
N TYR A 205 6.87 16.46 -23.50
CA TYR A 205 5.64 16.44 -24.27
C TYR A 205 4.48 16.96 -23.41
N LEU A 206 3.64 17.81 -24.00
CA LEU A 206 2.39 18.29 -23.41
C LEU A 206 1.38 17.15 -23.23
N LEU A 207 1.61 16.27 -22.25
CA LEU A 207 0.67 15.22 -21.87
C LEU A 207 -0.53 15.88 -21.19
N GLN A 208 -1.74 15.51 -21.60
CA GLN A 208 -2.93 16.01 -20.90
C GLN A 208 -3.07 15.26 -19.57
N PRO A 209 -3.25 15.96 -18.44
CA PRO A 209 -3.49 15.28 -17.17
C PRO A 209 -4.78 14.45 -17.25
N ILE A 210 -4.82 13.36 -16.49
CA ILE A 210 -6.03 12.56 -16.36
C ILE A 210 -7.07 13.41 -15.62
N ILE A 211 -8.20 13.64 -16.30
CA ILE A 211 -9.39 14.29 -15.74
C ILE A 211 -10.41 13.20 -15.45
N PRO A 212 -10.62 12.81 -14.18
CA PRO A 212 -11.53 11.73 -13.87
C PRO A 212 -13.00 12.09 -14.09
N ASP A 213 -13.72 11.26 -14.84
CA ASP A 213 -15.18 11.35 -14.94
C ASP A 213 -15.86 10.65 -13.75
N ILE A 214 -15.79 11.32 -12.60
CA ILE A 214 -16.34 10.83 -11.33
C ILE A 214 -17.85 10.58 -11.45
N GLN A 215 -18.58 11.42 -12.18
CA GLN A 215 -20.03 11.26 -12.36
C GLN A 215 -20.37 9.97 -13.09
N ASN A 216 -19.69 9.67 -14.19
CA ASN A 216 -19.92 8.44 -14.95
C ASN A 216 -19.49 7.19 -14.16
N PHE A 217 -18.39 7.27 -13.41
CA PHE A 217 -18.00 6.20 -12.49
C PHE A 217 -19.12 5.91 -11.48
N LEU A 218 -19.64 6.94 -10.80
CA LEU A 218 -20.71 6.79 -9.82
C LEU A 218 -22.00 6.26 -10.45
N LYS A 219 -22.29 6.60 -11.73
CA LYS A 219 -23.46 6.08 -12.45
C LYS A 219 -23.41 4.57 -12.58
N LYS A 220 -22.23 4.01 -12.88
CA LYS A 220 -22.01 2.58 -13.16
C LYS A 220 -21.98 1.70 -11.91
N ILE A 221 -21.70 2.25 -10.74
CA ILE A 221 -21.67 1.47 -9.48
C ILE A 221 -23.04 1.41 -8.79
N LYS A 222 -23.23 0.35 -7.99
CA LYS A 222 -24.37 0.23 -7.07
C LYS A 222 -23.99 0.88 -5.74
N ILE A 223 -24.83 1.78 -5.24
CA ILE A 223 -24.61 2.47 -3.96
C ILE A 223 -25.65 2.00 -2.96
N ASN A 224 -25.19 1.54 -1.79
CA ASN A 224 -26.03 1.18 -0.66
C ASN A 224 -26.22 2.41 0.25
N PHE A 225 -27.47 2.80 0.44
CA PHE A 225 -27.89 3.90 1.30
C PHE A 225 -28.33 3.45 2.70
N ASP A 226 -28.31 2.14 2.97
CA ASP A 226 -28.66 1.54 4.25
C ASP A 226 -27.55 1.78 5.29
N VAL A 227 -27.59 2.98 5.88
CA VAL A 227 -26.75 3.43 6.99
C VAL A 227 -27.59 4.23 7.98
N LYS A 228 -27.03 4.50 9.16
CA LYS A 228 -27.72 5.33 10.16
C LYS A 228 -28.02 6.70 9.57
N LYS A 229 -29.21 7.26 9.88
CA LYS A 229 -29.67 8.55 9.35
C LYS A 229 -28.64 9.68 9.47
N LYS A 230 -27.91 9.73 10.59
CA LYS A 230 -26.83 10.70 10.80
C LYS A 230 -25.68 10.48 9.81
N GLU A 231 -25.20 9.25 9.68
CA GLU A 231 -24.11 8.87 8.75
C GLU A 231 -24.50 9.15 7.29
N LEU A 232 -25.77 8.89 6.92
CA LEU A 232 -26.30 9.22 5.60
C LEU A 232 -26.25 10.73 5.34
N TRP A 233 -26.65 11.53 6.33
CA TRP A 233 -26.62 12.98 6.24
C TRP A 233 -25.19 13.50 6.11
N ASP A 234 -24.29 13.02 6.97
CA ASP A 234 -22.87 13.38 6.95
C ASP A 234 -22.23 13.03 5.59
N ALA A 235 -22.56 11.86 5.02
CA ALA A 235 -22.07 11.45 3.70
C ALA A 235 -22.65 12.33 2.57
N LEU A 236 -23.96 12.59 2.56
CA LEU A 236 -24.62 13.34 1.48
C LEU A 236 -24.20 14.82 1.44
N TYR A 237 -24.01 15.43 2.60
CA TYR A 237 -23.69 16.86 2.72
C TYR A 237 -22.20 17.13 2.92
N CYS A 238 -21.34 16.11 2.79
CA CYS A 238 -19.90 16.32 2.74
C CYS A 238 -19.55 17.18 1.52
N LYS A 239 -18.67 18.16 1.70
CA LYS A 239 -18.18 19.01 0.62
C LYS A 239 -17.00 18.32 -0.05
N LEU A 240 -17.15 18.07 -1.34
CA LEU A 240 -16.15 17.46 -2.21
C LEU A 240 -15.63 18.54 -3.17
N PHE A 241 -14.32 18.59 -3.37
CA PHE A 241 -13.72 19.50 -4.35
C PHE A 241 -13.50 18.77 -5.67
N ILE A 242 -14.33 19.07 -6.67
CA ILE A 242 -14.34 18.41 -7.99
C ILE A 242 -14.44 19.51 -9.05
N ASP A 243 -13.66 19.42 -10.12
CA ASP A 243 -13.66 20.39 -11.24
C ASP A 243 -13.54 21.86 -10.79
N ASN A 244 -12.61 22.13 -9.88
CA ASN A 244 -12.33 23.45 -9.31
C ASN A 244 -13.52 24.11 -8.57
N ARG A 245 -14.49 23.32 -8.10
CA ARG A 245 -15.60 23.81 -7.29
C ARG A 245 -15.93 22.85 -6.15
N TYR A 246 -16.53 23.39 -5.10
CA TYR A 246 -17.10 22.58 -4.03
C TYR A 246 -18.51 22.15 -4.43
N ILE A 247 -18.75 20.84 -4.41
CA ILE A 247 -20.08 20.25 -4.57
C ILE A 247 -20.33 19.27 -3.42
N THR A 248 -21.59 19.07 -3.07
CA THR A 248 -21.98 18.03 -2.13
C THR A 248 -22.08 16.68 -2.82
N LEU A 249 -21.93 15.59 -2.06
CA LEU A 249 -22.20 14.25 -2.59
C LEU A 249 -23.66 14.12 -3.06
N LYS A 250 -24.59 14.81 -2.40
CA LYS A 250 -25.99 14.90 -2.82
C LYS A 250 -26.11 15.44 -4.24
N GLU A 251 -25.55 16.62 -4.53
CA GLU A 251 -25.56 17.22 -5.86
C GLU A 251 -24.89 16.30 -6.91
N LEU A 252 -23.81 15.63 -6.52
CA LEU A 252 -23.11 14.67 -7.39
C LEU A 252 -23.96 13.43 -7.70
N LEU A 253 -24.86 13.04 -6.79
CA LEU A 253 -25.76 11.89 -6.89
C LEU A 253 -27.21 12.27 -7.22
N ASP A 254 -27.50 13.53 -7.61
CA ASP A 254 -28.87 14.02 -7.84
C ASP A 254 -29.68 13.16 -8.83
N TYR A 255 -29.00 12.48 -9.75
CA TYR A 255 -29.62 11.54 -10.71
C TYR A 255 -30.04 10.20 -10.08
N LYS A 256 -29.45 9.76 -8.95
CA LYS A 256 -29.86 8.55 -8.21
C LYS A 256 -30.84 8.86 -7.07
N ILE A 257 -30.74 10.03 -6.44
CA ILE A 257 -31.51 10.36 -5.23
C ILE A 257 -32.98 10.66 -5.55
N LYS A 258 -33.32 11.13 -6.76
CA LYS A 258 -34.72 11.34 -7.20
C LYS A 258 -35.60 10.07 -7.23
N LYS A 259 -35.03 8.89 -6.97
CA LYS A 259 -35.74 7.60 -6.90
C LYS A 259 -36.00 7.09 -5.47
N PHE A 260 -35.65 7.87 -4.44
CA PHE A 260 -35.92 7.57 -3.03
C PHE A 260 -36.91 8.59 -2.44
#